data_AF-A0A968GFU8-F1
#
_entry.id   AF-A0A968GFU8-F1
#
_cell.length_a   1.000
_cell.length_b   1.000
_cell.length_c   1.000
_cell.angle_alpha   90.00
_cell.angle_beta   90.00
_cell.angle_gamma   90.00
#
_symmetry.space_group_name_H-M   'P 1'
#
loop_
_entity.id
_entity.type
_entity.pdbx_description
1 polymer ?
#
loop_
_entity_poly.entity_id
_entity_poly.type
_entity_poly.pdbx_seq_one_letter_code
_entity_poly.pdbx_strand_id
1 'polypeptide(L)'
;MHLSSDDLIAQCKALALGRGFLQAGVANQHGSSYLTLAVPYLSATQESRQVMGLFACHDNYQAAVRLAKELRKDLASLFNLPPKSFSIACNSRHLNEKKLAVDAGIGVYGKNSLVIVDGWGSFVVLLAVELPLYFLHLQPVNRVAERCLSCNLCQRACPPNALHHAYRLDRTLCLQSMASNGMLPVSDNLPVIYGCDICQNVCPYNKSALAYYKEAAAEATLEPWCDLALWERGDLADIQKAVKSSPLKFSWLDKEALMLNARVRAWSRAMRWAVQKELDSE
;
A
#
# COMPACT_ATOMS: atom_id res chain seq x y z
N MET A 1 -28.06 29.51 1.45
CA MET A 1 -27.04 29.99 0.50
C MET A 1 -26.66 28.79 -0.35
N HIS A 2 -26.96 28.80 -1.65
CA HIS A 2 -26.57 27.70 -2.54
C HIS A 2 -25.07 27.80 -2.78
N LEU A 3 -24.28 26.88 -2.20
CA LEU A 3 -22.85 26.77 -2.50
C LEU A 3 -22.68 26.36 -3.97
N SER A 4 -21.70 26.94 -4.66
CA SER A 4 -21.32 26.45 -5.98
C SER A 4 -20.70 25.04 -5.87
N SER A 5 -20.65 24.30 -6.97
CA SER A 5 -19.98 22.99 -7.02
C SER A 5 -18.52 23.08 -6.60
N ASP A 6 -17.81 24.13 -7.02
CA ASP A 6 -16.40 24.35 -6.69
C ASP A 6 -16.20 24.65 -5.21
N ASP A 7 -17.07 25.47 -4.61
CA ASP A 7 -17.03 25.76 -3.17
C ASP A 7 -17.25 24.49 -2.34
N LEU A 8 -18.18 23.63 -2.77
CA LEU A 8 -18.49 22.39 -2.08
C LEU A 8 -17.33 21.39 -2.17
N ILE A 9 -16.71 21.25 -3.34
CA ILE A 9 -15.49 20.46 -3.54
C ILE A 9 -14.37 20.99 -2.63
N ALA A 10 -14.17 22.31 -2.59
CA ALA A 10 -13.16 22.94 -1.76
C ALA A 10 -13.38 22.65 -0.27
N GLN A 11 -14.63 22.73 0.21
CA GLN A 11 -14.98 22.39 1.59
C GLN A 11 -14.77 20.91 1.90
N CYS A 12 -15.18 19.99 1.02
CA CYS A 12 -14.90 18.55 1.21
C CYS A 12 -13.41 18.26 1.33
N LYS A 13 -12.58 18.90 0.48
CA LYS A 13 -11.12 18.79 0.55
C LYS A 13 -10.58 19.37 1.85
N ALA A 14 -11.05 20.54 2.26
CA ALA A 14 -10.61 21.18 3.51
C ALA A 14 -10.92 20.32 4.74
N LEU A 15 -12.11 19.71 4.81
CA LEU A 15 -12.48 18.78 5.87
C LEU A 15 -11.55 17.56 5.90
N ALA A 16 -11.24 16.98 4.74
CA ALA A 16 -10.30 15.87 4.65
C ALA A 16 -8.90 16.27 5.14
N LEU A 17 -8.34 17.37 4.65
CA LEU A 17 -7.02 17.83 5.08
C LEU A 17 -7.00 18.13 6.60
N GLY A 18 -8.05 18.75 7.13
CA GLY A 18 -8.21 19.01 8.56
C GLY A 18 -8.29 17.75 9.44
N ARG A 19 -8.65 16.60 8.85
CA ARG A 19 -8.62 15.28 9.52
C ARG A 19 -7.27 14.57 9.41
N GLY A 20 -6.29 15.14 8.70
CA GLY A 20 -4.95 14.56 8.57
C GLY A 20 -4.77 13.66 7.34
N PHE A 21 -5.65 13.73 6.35
CA PHE A 21 -5.36 13.16 5.02
C PHE A 21 -4.26 13.98 4.34
N LEU A 22 -3.34 13.31 3.63
CA LEU A 22 -2.21 13.97 2.94
C LEU A 22 -2.68 14.84 1.79
N GLN A 23 -3.59 14.27 1.01
CA GLN A 23 -4.18 14.90 -0.15
C GLN A 23 -5.62 14.42 -0.32
N ALA A 24 -6.44 15.28 -0.89
CA ALA A 24 -7.83 15.01 -1.20
C ALA A 24 -8.21 15.66 -2.53
N GLY A 25 -9.08 15.01 -3.28
CA GLY A 25 -9.61 15.53 -4.54
C GLY A 25 -10.88 14.79 -4.94
N VAL A 26 -11.62 15.34 -5.90
CA VAL A 26 -12.88 14.75 -6.35
C VAL A 26 -12.73 14.24 -7.77
N ALA A 27 -13.16 13.01 -8.02
CA ALA A 27 -13.17 12.39 -9.34
C ALA A 27 -14.41 11.51 -9.51
N ASN A 28 -14.77 11.26 -10.77
CA ASN A 28 -15.93 10.44 -11.12
C ASN A 28 -15.50 9.04 -11.56
N GLN A 29 -16.25 8.01 -11.16
CA GLN A 29 -16.11 6.66 -11.68
C GLN A 29 -17.48 5.96 -11.64
N HIS A 30 -17.80 5.16 -12.65
CA HIS A 30 -19.04 4.36 -12.69
C HIS A 30 -20.35 5.16 -12.43
N GLY A 31 -20.42 6.43 -12.83
CA GLY A 31 -21.62 7.26 -12.67
C GLY A 31 -21.77 7.95 -11.32
N SER A 32 -20.83 7.78 -10.38
CA SER A 32 -20.79 8.47 -9.09
C SER A 32 -19.59 9.40 -8.97
N SER A 33 -19.68 10.37 -8.07
CA SER A 33 -18.56 11.21 -7.65
C SER A 33 -17.99 10.74 -6.33
N TYR A 34 -16.67 10.77 -6.22
CA TYR A 34 -15.94 10.30 -5.05
C TYR A 34 -14.98 11.37 -4.54
N LEU A 35 -15.04 11.66 -3.24
CA LEU A 35 -13.95 12.29 -2.54
C LEU A 35 -12.84 11.25 -2.35
N THR A 36 -11.81 11.36 -3.15
CA THR A 36 -10.63 10.50 -3.11
C THR A 36 -9.62 11.06 -2.11
N LEU A 37 -8.92 10.17 -1.41
CA LEU A 37 -8.10 10.50 -0.26
C LEU A 37 -6.79 9.69 -0.31
N ALA A 38 -5.73 10.24 0.28
CA ALA A 38 -4.48 9.54 0.52
C ALA A 38 -4.04 9.68 1.98
N VAL A 39 -3.57 8.59 2.59
CA VAL A 39 -2.92 8.58 3.91
C VAL A 39 -1.60 7.83 3.82
N PRO A 40 -0.57 8.18 4.60
CA PRO A 40 0.68 7.44 4.58
C PRO A 40 0.48 6.06 5.21
N TYR A 41 1.34 5.10 4.86
CA TYR A 41 1.44 3.88 5.66
C TYR A 41 1.93 4.20 7.08
N LEU A 42 1.52 3.37 8.03
CA LEU A 42 2.09 3.34 9.37
C LEU A 42 3.53 2.81 9.30
N SER A 43 4.40 3.37 10.15
CA SER A 43 5.79 2.91 10.27
C SER A 43 5.86 1.50 10.86
N ALA A 44 6.98 0.82 10.63
CA ALA A 44 7.24 -0.52 11.14
C ALA A 44 8.71 -0.68 11.53
N THR A 45 9.03 -1.65 12.39
CA THR A 45 10.42 -1.94 12.75
C THR A 45 11.25 -2.32 11.53
N GLN A 46 12.56 -2.11 11.61
CA GLN A 46 13.47 -2.47 10.54
C GLN A 46 13.44 -3.99 10.25
N GLU A 47 13.26 -4.82 11.27
CA GLU A 47 13.15 -6.28 11.12
C GLU A 47 11.91 -6.67 10.31
N SER A 48 10.74 -6.07 10.56
CA SER A 48 9.52 -6.35 9.78
C SER A 48 9.71 -6.06 8.31
N ARG A 49 10.34 -4.93 8.01
CA ARG A 49 10.57 -4.49 6.63
C ARG A 49 11.60 -5.31 5.87
N GLN A 50 12.39 -6.17 6.56
CA GLN A 50 13.32 -7.09 5.90
C GLN A 50 12.68 -8.37 5.37
N VAL A 51 11.46 -8.69 5.82
CA VAL A 51 10.75 -9.90 5.40
C VAL A 51 9.36 -9.62 4.85
N MET A 52 8.79 -8.45 5.08
CA MET A 52 7.48 -8.08 4.59
C MET A 52 7.46 -6.70 3.93
N GLY A 53 6.50 -6.50 3.04
CA GLY A 53 6.15 -5.16 2.57
C GLY A 53 5.61 -4.30 3.71
N LEU A 54 5.95 -3.02 3.73
CA LEU A 54 5.54 -2.06 4.76
C LEU A 54 4.02 -1.98 4.88
N PHE A 55 3.30 -2.07 3.75
CA PHE A 55 1.83 -2.07 3.74
C PHE A 55 1.24 -3.25 4.54
N ALA A 56 1.98 -4.36 4.66
CA ALA A 56 1.54 -5.58 5.35
C ALA A 56 2.01 -5.66 6.81
N CYS A 57 2.89 -4.75 7.24
CA CYS A 57 3.37 -4.70 8.61
C CYS A 57 2.28 -4.18 9.58
N HIS A 58 1.34 -3.37 9.08
CA HIS A 58 0.21 -2.82 9.82
C HIS A 58 -1.11 -2.96 9.05
N ASP A 59 -2.24 -2.88 9.75
CA ASP A 59 -3.57 -2.89 9.11
C ASP A 59 -3.89 -1.48 8.61
N ASN A 60 -3.08 -1.05 7.62
CA ASN A 60 -3.11 0.29 7.04
C ASN A 60 -4.50 0.61 6.47
N TYR A 61 -5.18 -0.38 5.90
CA TYR A 61 -6.53 -0.24 5.37
C TYR A 61 -7.55 0.01 6.48
N GLN A 62 -7.51 -0.76 7.58
CA GLN A 62 -8.40 -0.51 8.72
C GLN A 62 -8.15 0.85 9.36
N ALA A 63 -6.88 1.27 9.50
CA ALA A 63 -6.53 2.59 9.99
C ALA A 63 -7.10 3.70 9.10
N ALA A 64 -6.93 3.59 7.79
CA ALA A 64 -7.48 4.54 6.81
C ALA A 64 -9.02 4.60 6.87
N VAL A 65 -9.69 3.44 6.97
CA VAL A 65 -11.16 3.37 7.08
C VAL A 65 -11.66 3.99 8.39
N ARG A 66 -10.94 3.82 9.51
CA ARG A 66 -11.29 4.49 10.78
C ARG A 66 -11.24 6.01 10.63
N LEU A 67 -10.19 6.53 10.00
CA LEU A 67 -10.07 7.97 9.75
C LEU A 67 -11.19 8.48 8.82
N ALA A 68 -11.50 7.73 7.76
CA ALA A 68 -12.58 8.06 6.84
C ALA A 68 -13.96 8.06 7.51
N LYS A 69 -14.19 7.21 8.52
CA LYS A 69 -15.45 7.21 9.30
C LYS A 69 -15.63 8.48 10.13
N GLU A 70 -14.55 9.10 10.58
CA GLU A 70 -14.60 10.41 11.26
C GLU A 70 -14.88 11.53 10.26
N LEU A 71 -14.15 11.57 9.14
CA LEU A 71 -14.42 12.51 8.04
C LEU A 71 -15.87 12.42 7.55
N ARG A 72 -16.42 11.21 7.48
CA ARG A 72 -17.80 10.96 7.08
C ARG A 72 -18.82 11.68 7.96
N LYS A 73 -18.54 11.89 9.24
CA LYS A 73 -19.42 12.66 10.14
C LYS A 73 -19.42 14.14 9.75
N ASP A 74 -18.26 14.68 9.37
CA ASP A 74 -18.18 16.08 8.95
C ASP A 74 -18.84 16.30 7.58
N LEU A 75 -18.65 15.36 6.65
CA LEU A 75 -19.36 15.39 5.37
C LEU A 75 -20.87 15.28 5.57
N ALA A 76 -21.34 14.40 6.46
CA ALA A 76 -22.74 14.30 6.81
C ALA A 76 -23.32 15.64 7.30
N SER A 77 -22.59 16.35 8.16
CA SER A 77 -22.97 17.70 8.60
C SER A 77 -22.98 18.71 7.45
N LEU A 78 -21.96 18.71 6.59
CA LEU A 78 -21.84 19.64 5.46
C LEU A 78 -23.00 19.50 4.46
N PHE A 79 -23.41 18.27 4.15
CA PHE A 79 -24.49 18.00 3.20
C PHE A 79 -25.87 17.91 3.86
N ASN A 80 -25.96 18.03 5.19
CA ASN A 80 -27.19 17.82 5.96
C ASN A 80 -27.86 16.46 5.67
N LEU A 81 -27.05 15.40 5.67
CA LEU A 81 -27.48 14.02 5.40
C LEU A 81 -26.97 13.07 6.49
N PRO A 82 -27.60 11.90 6.70
CA PRO A 82 -27.08 10.95 7.68
C PRO A 82 -25.72 10.37 7.23
N PRO A 83 -24.79 10.06 8.15
CA PRO A 83 -23.48 9.47 7.79
C PRO A 83 -23.56 8.18 6.96
N LYS A 84 -24.67 7.45 7.02
CA LYS A 84 -24.87 6.23 6.22
C LYS A 84 -25.02 6.50 4.73
N SER A 85 -25.32 7.74 4.32
CA SER A 85 -25.42 8.15 2.91
C SER A 85 -24.07 8.25 2.20
N PHE A 86 -22.96 8.07 2.92
CA PHE A 86 -21.60 8.18 2.39
C PHE A 86 -20.90 6.83 2.51
N SER A 87 -20.78 6.13 1.39
CA SER A 87 -20.09 4.85 1.31
C SER A 87 -18.58 5.06 1.31
N ILE A 88 -17.83 4.24 2.07
CA ILE A 88 -16.37 4.30 2.11
C ILE A 88 -15.83 3.07 1.36
N ALA A 89 -15.00 3.31 0.36
CA ALA A 89 -14.27 2.29 -0.39
C ALA A 89 -12.77 2.38 -0.11
N CYS A 90 -12.16 1.25 0.21
CA CYS A 90 -10.73 1.13 0.49
C CYS A 90 -10.30 -0.31 0.16
N ASN A 91 -9.35 -0.49 -0.76
CA ASN A 91 -8.99 -1.80 -1.32
C ASN A 91 -10.22 -2.57 -1.84
N SER A 92 -11.08 -1.86 -2.58
CA SER A 92 -12.35 -2.37 -3.06
C SER A 92 -12.19 -3.13 -4.38
N ARG A 93 -13.12 -4.05 -4.67
CA ARG A 93 -13.13 -4.80 -5.95
C ARG A 93 -13.81 -4.05 -7.10
N HIS A 94 -14.59 -3.02 -6.80
CA HIS A 94 -15.49 -2.35 -7.75
C HIS A 94 -15.05 -0.94 -8.10
N LEU A 95 -14.07 -0.36 -7.39
CA LEU A 95 -13.44 0.90 -7.76
C LEU A 95 -11.97 0.69 -8.02
N ASN A 96 -11.46 1.41 -9.01
CA ASN A 96 -10.03 1.58 -9.21
C ASN A 96 -9.59 2.85 -8.48
N GLU A 97 -9.16 2.71 -7.22
CA GLU A 97 -8.77 3.85 -6.38
C GLU A 97 -7.52 4.56 -6.91
N LYS A 98 -6.62 3.83 -7.60
CA LYS A 98 -5.45 4.44 -8.26
C LYS A 98 -5.88 5.40 -9.35
N LYS A 99 -6.85 4.98 -10.19
CA LYS A 99 -7.39 5.84 -11.24
C LYS A 99 -8.10 7.06 -10.64
N LEU A 100 -8.94 6.86 -9.62
CA LEU A 100 -9.59 7.97 -8.92
C LEU A 100 -8.58 8.97 -8.38
N ALA A 101 -7.49 8.50 -7.76
CA ALA A 101 -6.49 9.39 -7.19
C ALA A 101 -5.79 10.23 -8.26
N VAL A 102 -5.45 9.64 -9.41
CA VAL A 102 -4.84 10.38 -10.52
C VAL A 102 -5.83 11.36 -11.16
N ASP A 103 -7.05 10.92 -11.44
CA ASP A 103 -8.10 11.79 -11.99
C ASP A 103 -8.41 12.97 -11.05
N ALA A 104 -8.39 12.73 -9.73
CA ALA A 104 -8.61 13.73 -8.68
C ALA A 104 -7.39 14.65 -8.45
N GLY A 105 -6.27 14.42 -9.12
CA GLY A 105 -5.03 15.19 -8.96
C GLY A 105 -4.26 14.94 -7.68
N ILE A 106 -4.50 13.83 -6.99
CA ILE A 106 -3.78 13.43 -5.75
C ILE A 106 -2.35 12.97 -6.05
N GLY A 107 -2.11 12.47 -7.26
CA GLY A 107 -0.81 11.97 -7.62
C GLY A 107 -0.73 11.57 -9.07
N VAL A 108 0.38 10.94 -9.43
CA VAL A 108 0.68 10.52 -10.80
C VAL A 108 1.14 9.06 -10.82
N TYR A 109 0.92 8.37 -11.94
CA TYR A 109 1.43 7.01 -12.08
C TYR A 109 2.96 6.99 -12.22
N GLY A 110 3.60 6.14 -11.43
CA GLY A 110 4.98 5.71 -11.64
C GLY A 110 5.07 4.53 -12.60
N LYS A 111 6.25 4.30 -13.21
CA LYS A 111 6.49 3.11 -14.05
C LYS A 111 6.30 1.78 -13.32
N ASN A 112 6.33 1.79 -11.98
CA ASN A 112 6.00 0.65 -11.13
C ASN A 112 4.48 0.42 -10.94
N SER A 113 3.61 1.14 -11.67
CA SER A 113 2.14 1.08 -11.61
C SER A 113 1.49 1.59 -10.32
N LEU A 114 2.27 2.21 -9.43
CA LEU A 114 1.77 2.83 -8.20
C LEU A 114 1.51 4.32 -8.40
N VAL A 115 0.63 4.89 -7.58
CA VAL A 115 0.39 6.33 -7.54
C VAL A 115 1.45 6.95 -6.64
N ILE A 116 2.13 7.96 -7.16
CA ILE A 116 3.12 8.77 -6.48
C ILE A 116 2.41 10.03 -6.02
N VAL A 117 2.28 10.19 -4.70
CA VAL A 117 1.74 11.37 -4.03
C VAL A 117 2.91 12.26 -3.63
N ASP A 118 2.78 13.57 -3.83
CA ASP A 118 3.87 14.48 -3.53
C ASP A 118 4.24 14.47 -2.03
N GLY A 119 5.54 14.57 -1.73
CA GLY A 119 6.09 14.46 -0.38
C GLY A 119 6.18 13.04 0.20
N TRP A 120 5.23 12.15 -0.10
CA TRP A 120 5.14 10.79 0.48
C TRP A 120 5.43 9.65 -0.51
N GLY A 121 5.56 9.98 -1.78
CA GLY A 121 5.80 9.01 -2.83
C GLY A 121 4.66 7.99 -2.94
N SER A 122 4.99 6.71 -3.10
CA SER A 122 4.01 5.63 -3.29
C SER A 122 3.66 4.86 -2.02
N PHE A 123 4.17 5.26 -0.84
CA PHE A 123 3.89 4.60 0.44
C PHE A 123 2.61 5.15 1.08
N VAL A 124 1.50 5.03 0.35
CA VAL A 124 0.19 5.56 0.74
C VAL A 124 -0.93 4.54 0.57
N VAL A 125 -1.94 4.61 1.43
CA VAL A 125 -3.24 3.98 1.18
C VAL A 125 -4.11 4.97 0.42
N LEU A 126 -4.74 4.49 -0.65
CA LEU A 126 -5.78 5.22 -1.37
C LEU A 126 -7.15 4.69 -0.97
N LEU A 127 -8.09 5.62 -0.82
CA LEU A 127 -9.47 5.34 -0.46
C LEU A 127 -10.38 6.41 -1.04
N ALA A 128 -11.67 6.11 -1.11
CA ALA A 128 -12.69 6.97 -1.68
C ALA A 128 -13.92 7.00 -0.78
N VAL A 129 -14.55 8.16 -0.68
CA VAL A 129 -15.87 8.33 -0.06
C VAL A 129 -16.84 8.77 -1.16
N GLU A 130 -17.88 7.99 -1.39
CA GLU A 130 -18.94 8.34 -2.34
C GLU A 130 -19.68 9.58 -1.85
N LEU A 131 -19.83 10.57 -2.74
CA LEU A 131 -20.53 11.81 -2.47
C LEU A 131 -21.99 11.70 -2.93
N PRO A 132 -22.93 12.36 -2.24
CA PRO A 132 -24.36 12.29 -2.55
C PRO A 132 -24.76 13.09 -3.79
N LEU A 133 -23.82 13.84 -4.38
CA LEU A 133 -24.01 14.66 -5.57
C LEU A 133 -23.06 14.20 -6.66
N TYR A 134 -23.53 14.28 -7.90
CA TYR A 134 -22.69 14.10 -9.08
C TYR A 134 -22.12 15.45 -9.53
N PHE A 135 -20.79 15.59 -9.51
CA PHE A 135 -20.10 16.80 -9.92
C PHE A 135 -19.73 16.74 -11.42
N LEU A 136 -20.22 17.72 -12.18
CA LEU A 136 -19.91 17.90 -13.59
C LEU A 136 -18.59 18.66 -13.77
N HIS A 137 -18.03 18.57 -14.97
CA HIS A 137 -16.86 19.34 -15.42
C HIS A 137 -15.57 19.16 -14.61
N LEU A 138 -15.45 18.05 -13.86
CA LEU A 138 -14.17 17.65 -13.25
C LEU A 138 -13.15 17.36 -14.36
N GLN A 139 -12.07 18.14 -14.40
CA GLN A 139 -10.99 17.93 -15.37
C GLN A 139 -9.95 16.97 -14.77
N PRO A 140 -9.73 15.78 -15.37
CA PRO A 140 -8.72 14.86 -14.90
C PRO A 140 -7.35 15.51 -14.97
N VAL A 141 -6.57 15.37 -13.89
CA VAL A 141 -5.20 15.87 -13.86
C VAL A 141 -4.30 14.83 -14.55
N ASN A 142 -4.31 14.82 -15.89
CA ASN A 142 -3.45 13.94 -16.69
C ASN A 142 -1.99 14.39 -16.63
N ARG A 143 -1.30 14.08 -15.53
CA ARG A 143 0.13 14.34 -15.35
C ARG A 143 0.90 13.02 -15.33
N VAL A 144 2.05 13.03 -15.98
CA VAL A 144 3.04 11.95 -15.90
C VAL A 144 4.10 12.34 -14.87
N ALA A 145 4.60 11.38 -14.11
CA ALA A 145 5.80 11.60 -13.29
C ALA A 145 7.00 11.93 -14.20
N GLU A 146 7.40 13.19 -14.29
CA GLU A 146 8.47 13.64 -15.20
C GLU A 146 9.77 12.85 -15.02
N ARG A 147 10.18 12.59 -13.77
CA ARG A 147 11.40 11.81 -13.48
C ARG A 147 11.26 10.35 -13.90
N CYS A 148 10.04 9.85 -14.10
CA CYS A 148 9.85 8.50 -14.64
C CYS A 148 10.19 8.41 -16.13
N LEU A 149 10.20 9.51 -16.90
CA LEU A 149 10.41 9.45 -18.36
C LEU A 149 11.70 8.70 -18.73
N SER A 150 12.84 9.10 -18.15
CA SER A 150 14.16 8.47 -18.37
C SER A 150 14.53 7.41 -17.32
N CYS A 151 13.85 7.36 -16.17
CA CYS A 151 14.14 6.40 -15.11
C CYS A 151 13.58 5.00 -15.43
N ASN A 152 14.32 3.94 -15.09
CA ASN A 152 13.88 2.55 -15.15
C ASN A 152 14.28 1.74 -13.90
N LEU A 153 14.61 2.40 -12.79
CA LEU A 153 15.13 1.74 -11.57
C LEU A 153 14.20 0.64 -11.04
N CYS A 154 12.90 0.91 -10.93
CA CYS A 154 11.93 -0.06 -10.46
C CYS A 154 11.80 -1.28 -11.39
N GLN A 155 11.97 -1.09 -12.70
CA GLN A 155 11.90 -2.16 -13.68
C GLN A 155 13.14 -3.05 -13.56
N ARG A 156 14.35 -2.44 -13.49
CA ARG A 156 15.61 -3.16 -13.33
C ARG A 156 15.71 -3.92 -12.00
N ALA A 157 15.16 -3.35 -10.93
CA ALA A 157 15.25 -3.95 -9.60
C ALA A 157 14.24 -5.07 -9.35
N CYS A 158 13.21 -5.23 -10.18
CA CYS A 158 12.15 -6.21 -9.98
C CYS A 158 12.68 -7.62 -10.27
N PRO A 159 12.89 -8.49 -9.26
CA PRO A 159 13.55 -9.79 -9.49
C PRO A 159 12.83 -10.71 -10.50
N PRO A 160 11.48 -10.86 -10.44
CA PRO A 160 10.77 -11.69 -11.41
C PRO A 160 10.42 -10.94 -12.71
N ASN A 161 10.93 -9.71 -12.90
CA ASN A 161 10.64 -8.86 -14.05
C ASN A 161 9.13 -8.62 -14.30
N ALA A 162 8.35 -8.47 -13.22
CA ALA A 162 6.91 -8.19 -13.27
C ALA A 162 6.57 -6.79 -13.83
N LEU A 163 7.58 -5.93 -13.99
CA LEU A 163 7.47 -4.56 -14.51
C LEU A 163 8.18 -4.41 -15.87
N HIS A 164 8.15 -5.47 -16.70
CA HIS A 164 8.79 -5.48 -18.03
C HIS A 164 8.18 -4.43 -19.00
N HIS A 165 6.95 -3.99 -18.76
CA HIS A 165 6.33 -2.87 -19.46
C HIS A 165 6.07 -1.69 -18.51
N ALA A 166 6.51 -0.49 -18.92
CA ALA A 166 6.30 0.73 -18.14
C ALA A 166 4.81 0.93 -17.81
N TYR A 167 4.52 1.27 -16.54
CA TYR A 167 3.17 1.53 -16.02
C TYR A 167 2.23 0.31 -15.98
N ARG A 168 2.72 -0.88 -16.34
CA ARG A 168 1.94 -2.13 -16.32
C ARG A 168 2.60 -3.12 -15.38
N LEU A 169 1.78 -3.74 -14.53
CA LEU A 169 2.21 -4.79 -13.62
C LEU A 169 1.69 -6.13 -14.13
N ASP A 170 2.60 -7.06 -14.38
CA ASP A 170 2.26 -8.46 -14.57
C ASP A 170 2.05 -9.12 -13.20
N ARG A 171 0.79 -9.40 -12.90
CA ARG A 171 0.38 -10.02 -11.62
C ARG A 171 0.77 -11.49 -11.52
N THR A 172 1.05 -12.17 -12.63
CA THR A 172 1.50 -13.57 -12.62
C THR A 172 2.95 -13.69 -12.15
N LEU A 173 3.75 -12.62 -12.33
CA LEU A 173 5.15 -12.56 -11.92
C LEU A 173 5.37 -11.77 -10.63
N CYS A 174 4.46 -10.87 -10.27
CA CYS A 174 4.65 -9.99 -9.12
C CYS A 174 4.69 -10.77 -7.80
N LEU A 175 5.79 -10.67 -7.04
CA LEU A 175 5.96 -11.33 -5.74
C LEU A 175 4.79 -11.07 -4.79
N GLN A 176 4.31 -9.83 -4.70
CA GLN A 176 3.16 -9.54 -3.84
C GLN A 176 1.89 -10.26 -4.31
N SER A 177 1.62 -10.26 -5.62
CA SER A 177 0.42 -10.93 -6.14
C SER A 177 0.52 -12.45 -6.00
N MET A 178 1.71 -13.05 -6.19
CA MET A 178 1.93 -14.47 -5.98
C MET A 178 1.76 -14.86 -4.51
N ALA A 179 2.36 -14.12 -3.57
CA ALA A 179 2.24 -14.38 -2.13
C ALA A 179 0.79 -14.24 -1.61
N SER A 180 -0.02 -13.36 -2.21
CA SER A 180 -1.45 -13.28 -1.91
C SER A 180 -2.26 -14.47 -2.42
N ASN A 181 -1.74 -15.22 -3.39
CA ASN A 181 -2.41 -16.35 -4.04
C ASN A 181 -1.82 -17.71 -3.62
N GLY A 182 -0.78 -17.74 -2.78
CA GLY A 182 -0.15 -18.97 -2.32
C GLY A 182 1.37 -18.85 -2.19
N MET A 183 2.05 -19.95 -2.50
CA MET A 183 3.50 -20.07 -2.32
C MET A 183 4.26 -19.22 -3.35
N LEU A 184 5.34 -18.60 -2.91
CA LEU A 184 6.32 -17.98 -3.81
C LEU A 184 7.18 -19.06 -4.48
N PRO A 185 7.68 -18.82 -5.71
CA PRO A 185 8.63 -19.72 -6.35
C PRO A 185 9.85 -19.95 -5.46
N VAL A 186 10.25 -21.21 -5.31
CA VAL A 186 11.50 -21.57 -4.64
C VAL A 186 12.65 -20.93 -5.42
N SER A 187 13.37 -20.03 -4.76
CA SER A 187 14.50 -19.32 -5.34
C SER A 187 15.57 -19.09 -4.28
N ASP A 188 16.82 -19.13 -4.72
CA ASP A 188 18.00 -18.99 -3.85
C ASP A 188 18.09 -17.62 -3.18
N ASN A 189 17.22 -16.66 -3.53
CA ASN A 189 17.20 -15.33 -2.95
C ASN A 189 15.77 -14.79 -2.77
N LEU A 190 14.90 -15.59 -2.14
CA LEU A 190 13.56 -15.13 -1.80
C LEU A 190 13.64 -13.96 -0.78
N PRO A 191 13.23 -12.74 -1.14
CA PRO A 191 13.50 -11.57 -0.30
C PRO A 191 12.48 -11.40 0.84
N VAL A 192 11.30 -12.01 0.70
CA VAL A 192 10.09 -11.69 1.49
C VAL A 192 9.26 -12.94 1.76
N ILE A 193 8.47 -12.90 2.83
CA ILE A 193 7.46 -13.92 3.15
C ILE A 193 6.07 -13.51 2.62
N TYR A 194 5.76 -12.21 2.67
CA TYR A 194 4.50 -11.61 2.21
C TYR A 194 4.68 -10.12 1.93
N GLY A 195 4.08 -9.57 0.88
CA GLY A 195 4.39 -8.20 0.44
C GLY A 195 5.69 -8.12 -0.36
N CYS A 196 5.86 -7.03 -1.11
CA CYS A 196 7.12 -6.71 -1.78
C CYS A 196 7.20 -5.21 -2.07
N ASP A 197 8.22 -4.57 -1.50
CA ASP A 197 8.44 -3.12 -1.66
C ASP A 197 9.66 -2.81 -2.54
N ILE A 198 10.29 -3.78 -3.20
CA ILE A 198 11.55 -3.57 -3.94
C ILE A 198 11.42 -2.44 -4.97
N CYS A 199 10.33 -2.44 -5.75
CA CYS A 199 10.07 -1.39 -6.75
C CYS A 199 9.77 -0.02 -6.13
N GLN A 200 9.38 0.03 -4.85
CA GLN A 200 9.16 1.25 -4.09
C GLN A 200 10.47 1.73 -3.44
N ASN A 201 11.26 0.83 -2.87
CA ASN A 201 12.51 1.13 -2.17
C ASN A 201 13.55 1.76 -3.10
N VAL A 202 13.59 1.36 -4.38
CA VAL A 202 14.50 1.94 -5.38
C VAL A 202 13.93 3.20 -6.07
N CYS A 203 12.68 3.58 -5.79
CA CYS A 203 12.03 4.69 -6.47
C CYS A 203 12.54 6.04 -5.94
N PRO A 204 13.09 6.94 -6.77
CA PRO A 204 13.60 8.24 -6.32
C PRO A 204 12.55 9.14 -5.65
N TYR A 205 11.28 8.99 -6.03
CA TYR A 205 10.17 9.74 -5.41
C TYR A 205 9.89 9.31 -3.96
N ASN A 206 10.37 8.15 -3.55
CA ASN A 206 10.18 7.64 -2.20
C ASN A 206 11.31 8.03 -1.24
N LYS A 207 12.33 8.79 -1.69
CA LYS A 207 13.51 9.12 -0.87
C LYS A 207 13.12 9.76 0.47
N SER A 208 12.22 10.74 0.47
CA SER A 208 11.78 11.43 1.69
C SER A 208 10.97 10.51 2.60
N ALA A 209 10.02 9.76 2.03
CA ALA A 209 9.22 8.78 2.78
C ALA A 209 10.10 7.68 3.41
N LEU A 210 11.12 7.20 2.69
CA LEU A 210 12.06 6.20 3.20
C LEU A 210 12.89 6.74 4.37
N ALA A 211 13.31 8.01 4.31
CA ALA A 211 13.99 8.65 5.43
C ALA A 211 13.09 8.71 6.66
N TYR A 212 11.84 9.19 6.49
CA TYR A 212 10.82 9.18 7.54
C TYR A 212 10.63 7.79 8.15
N TYR A 213 10.40 6.76 7.33
CA TYR A 213 10.19 5.40 7.84
C TYR A 213 11.44 4.77 8.45
N LYS A 214 12.64 5.27 8.13
CA LYS A 214 13.87 4.81 8.78
C LYS A 214 13.98 5.40 10.19
N GLU A 215 13.68 6.68 10.36
CA GLU A 215 13.66 7.35 11.66
C GLU A 215 12.53 6.80 12.53
N ALA A 216 11.31 6.76 12.00
CA ALA A 216 10.15 6.25 12.71
C ALA A 216 10.24 4.74 13.03
N ALA A 217 11.09 3.97 12.34
CA ALA A 217 11.32 2.56 12.67
C ALA A 217 12.11 2.36 13.96
N ALA A 218 12.89 3.36 14.40
CA ALA A 218 13.64 3.30 15.65
C ALA A 218 12.74 3.40 16.89
N GLU A 219 11.61 4.08 16.75
CA GLU A 219 10.62 4.29 17.81
C GLU A 219 9.41 3.36 17.67
N ALA A 220 9.28 2.66 16.54
CA ALA A 220 8.19 1.73 16.29
C ALA A 220 8.35 0.51 17.19
N THR A 221 7.41 0.32 18.10
CA THR A 221 7.16 -1.00 18.70
C THR A 221 6.22 -1.74 17.76
N LEU A 222 6.65 -2.90 17.26
CA LEU A 222 5.79 -3.73 16.42
C LEU A 222 5.69 -5.13 17.00
N GLU A 223 4.50 -5.42 17.53
CA GLU A 223 3.93 -6.75 17.62
C GLU A 223 2.47 -6.62 17.17
N PRO A 224 2.01 -7.34 16.13
CA PRO A 224 1.89 -8.78 16.22
C PRO A 224 1.97 -9.50 14.85
N TRP A 225 2.93 -9.18 14.00
CA TRP A 225 3.49 -10.26 13.20
C TRP A 225 4.07 -11.29 14.17
N CYS A 226 3.75 -12.56 14.04
CA CYS A 226 4.44 -13.51 14.90
C CYS A 226 5.95 -13.48 14.60
N ASP A 227 6.76 -13.74 15.61
CA ASP A 227 8.22 -13.80 15.51
C ASP A 227 8.62 -14.54 14.23
N LEU A 228 9.62 -14.03 13.50
CA LEU A 228 10.17 -14.72 12.34
C LEU A 228 10.58 -16.16 12.69
N ALA A 229 11.07 -16.40 13.90
CA ALA A 229 11.32 -17.76 14.40
C ALA A 229 10.07 -18.66 14.36
N LEU A 230 8.89 -18.11 14.67
CA LEU A 230 7.63 -18.84 14.62
C LEU A 230 7.23 -19.15 13.17
N TRP A 231 7.45 -18.21 12.24
CA TRP A 231 7.26 -18.48 10.80
C TRP A 231 8.21 -19.55 10.27
N GLU A 232 9.46 -19.54 10.72
CA GLU A 232 10.51 -20.46 10.25
C GLU A 232 10.39 -21.86 10.88
N ARG A 233 9.96 -21.97 12.14
CA ARG A 233 10.04 -23.23 12.91
C ARG A 233 8.77 -23.63 13.65
N GLY A 234 7.80 -22.73 13.80
CA GLY A 234 6.54 -22.99 14.48
C GLY A 234 5.57 -23.83 13.66
N ASP A 235 4.45 -24.17 14.29
CA ASP A 235 3.32 -24.84 13.63
C ASP A 235 2.23 -23.86 13.20
N LEU A 236 1.27 -24.36 12.41
CA LEU A 236 0.18 -23.55 11.87
C LEU A 236 -0.73 -22.99 12.97
N ALA A 237 -0.97 -23.74 14.05
CA ALA A 237 -1.89 -23.34 15.11
C ALA A 237 -1.33 -22.16 15.91
N ASP A 238 -0.04 -22.20 16.22
CA ASP A 238 0.66 -21.11 16.89
C ASP A 238 0.72 -19.86 16.03
N ILE A 239 1.03 -19.99 14.74
CA ILE A 239 1.00 -18.88 13.78
C ILE A 239 -0.40 -18.27 13.73
N GLN A 240 -1.44 -19.09 13.54
CA GLN A 240 -2.83 -18.63 13.48
C GLN A 240 -3.25 -17.90 14.75
N LYS A 241 -2.80 -18.36 15.92
CA LYS A 241 -3.04 -17.70 17.21
C LYS A 241 -2.33 -16.35 17.28
N ALA A 242 -1.06 -16.29 16.90
CA ALA A 242 -0.23 -15.11 17.03
C ALA A 242 -0.61 -13.99 16.04
N VAL A 243 -1.07 -14.34 14.83
CA VAL A 243 -1.43 -13.33 13.81
C VAL A 243 -2.83 -12.73 14.01
N LYS A 244 -3.60 -13.11 15.03
CA LYS A 244 -5.02 -12.68 15.22
C LYS A 244 -5.20 -11.16 15.27
N SER A 245 -4.25 -10.44 15.86
CA SER A 245 -4.26 -8.97 15.96
C SER A 245 -3.53 -8.28 14.80
N SER A 246 -3.05 -9.05 13.81
CA SER A 246 -2.19 -8.56 12.73
C SER A 246 -2.93 -8.41 11.40
N PRO A 247 -2.30 -7.79 10.40
CA PRO A 247 -2.81 -7.74 9.03
C PRO A 247 -2.86 -9.12 8.35
N LEU A 248 -2.14 -10.11 8.89
CA LEU A 248 -2.11 -11.47 8.36
C LEU A 248 -3.27 -12.35 8.86
N LYS A 249 -4.16 -11.81 9.72
CA LYS A 249 -5.35 -12.50 10.24
C LYS A 249 -6.36 -12.90 9.15
N PHE A 250 -6.36 -12.24 8.01
CA PHE A 250 -7.43 -12.39 7.02
C PHE A 250 -7.51 -13.79 6.42
N SER A 251 -8.70 -14.39 6.38
CA SER A 251 -8.91 -15.78 5.93
C SER A 251 -8.47 -16.06 4.49
N TRP A 252 -8.43 -15.04 3.62
CA TRP A 252 -7.99 -15.18 2.23
C TRP A 252 -6.47 -15.33 2.07
N LEU A 253 -5.68 -15.05 3.11
CA LEU A 253 -4.25 -15.33 3.12
C LEU A 253 -4.01 -16.78 3.50
N ASP A 254 -3.27 -17.50 2.69
CA ASP A 254 -2.84 -18.87 2.97
C ASP A 254 -1.64 -18.87 3.93
N LYS A 255 -1.86 -19.20 5.20
CA LYS A 255 -0.81 -19.18 6.23
C LYS A 255 0.20 -20.30 6.03
N GLU A 256 -0.22 -21.44 5.47
CA GLU A 256 0.70 -22.53 5.17
C GLU A 256 1.67 -22.12 4.08
N ALA A 257 1.18 -21.43 3.04
CA ALA A 257 2.03 -20.85 2.02
C ALA A 257 3.00 -19.79 2.57
N LEU A 258 2.55 -18.89 3.45
CA LEU A 258 3.43 -17.89 4.06
C LEU A 258 4.50 -18.54 4.96
N MET A 259 4.13 -19.57 5.70
CA MET A 259 5.06 -20.38 6.51
C MET A 259 6.09 -21.07 5.63
N LEU A 260 5.68 -21.63 4.49
CA LEU A 260 6.60 -22.22 3.52
C LEU A 260 7.56 -21.17 2.92
N ASN A 261 7.05 -19.98 2.57
CA ASN A 261 7.90 -18.87 2.10
C ASN A 261 8.98 -18.52 3.13
N ALA A 262 8.62 -18.44 4.42
CA ALA A 262 9.56 -18.17 5.50
C ALA A 262 10.64 -19.24 5.62
N ARG A 263 10.24 -20.53 5.56
CA ARG A 263 11.16 -21.68 5.62
C ARG A 263 12.11 -21.73 4.43
N VAL A 264 11.62 -21.52 3.21
CA VAL A 264 12.44 -21.46 2.00
C VAL A 264 13.45 -20.31 2.09
N ARG A 265 13.01 -19.14 2.56
CA ARG A 265 13.90 -17.99 2.78
C ARG A 265 14.99 -18.30 3.82
N ALA A 266 14.64 -18.91 4.94
CA ALA A 266 15.58 -19.29 5.99
C ALA A 266 16.63 -20.30 5.48
N TRP A 267 16.17 -21.34 4.80
CA TRP A 267 17.03 -22.34 4.17
C TRP A 267 17.99 -21.71 3.16
N SER A 268 17.49 -20.84 2.28
CA SER A 268 18.32 -20.16 1.27
C SER A 268 19.40 -19.29 1.92
N ARG A 269 19.09 -18.60 3.03
CA ARG A 269 20.08 -17.81 3.79
C ARG A 269 21.17 -18.70 4.40
N ALA A 270 20.79 -19.82 5.00
CA ALA A 270 21.73 -20.76 5.60
C ALA A 270 22.68 -21.37 4.55
N MET A 271 22.14 -21.75 3.39
CA MET A 271 22.94 -22.28 2.28
C MET A 271 23.95 -21.26 1.75
N ARG A 272 23.52 -20.00 1.51
CA ARG A 272 24.45 -18.94 1.07
C ARG A 272 25.56 -18.67 2.09
N TRP A 273 25.23 -18.69 3.39
CA TRP A 273 26.23 -18.54 4.44
C TRP A 273 27.24 -19.69 4.43
N ALA A 274 26.78 -20.93 4.27
CA ALA A 274 27.65 -22.10 4.22
C ALA A 274 28.61 -22.03 3.01
N VAL A 275 28.07 -21.73 1.81
CA VAL A 275 28.87 -21.56 0.59
C VAL A 275 29.89 -20.42 0.73
N GLN A 276 29.48 -19.27 1.27
CA GLN A 276 30.41 -18.15 1.47
C GLN A 276 31.54 -18.53 2.44
N LYS A 277 31.22 -19.25 3.51
CA LYS A 277 32.22 -19.71 4.47
C LYS A 277 33.23 -20.69 3.86
N GLU A 278 32.79 -21.55 2.94
CA GLU A 278 33.68 -22.43 2.18
C GLU A 278 34.62 -21.61 1.29
N LEU A 279 34.08 -20.64 0.53
CA LEU A 279 34.87 -19.76 -0.33
C LEU A 279 35.86 -18.88 0.44
N ASP A 280 35.51 -18.41 1.63
CA ASP A 280 36.38 -17.59 2.49
C ASP A 280 37.48 -18.44 3.17
N SER A 281 37.37 -19.77 3.13
CA SER A 281 38.32 -20.72 3.72
C SER A 281 39.34 -21.29 2.73
N GLU A 282 39.18 -20.98 1.44
CA GLU A 282 40.13 -21.26 0.34
C GLU A 282 41.06 -20.07 0.06
#